data_AF-A0A3C8C6H6-F1
#
_entry.id   AF-A0A3C8C6H6-F1
#
_cell.length_a   1.000
_cell.length_b   1.000
_cell.length_c   1.000
_cell.angle_alpha   90.00
_cell.angle_beta   90.00
_cell.angle_gamma   90.00
#
_symmetry.space_group_name_H-M   'P 1'
#
loop_
_entity.id
_entity.type
_entity.pdbx_description
1 polymer ?
#
loop_
_entity_poly.entity_id
_entity_poly.type
_entity_poly.pdbx_seq_one_letter_code
_entity_poly.pdbx_strand_id
1 'polypeptide(L)' 'YYPIPLHLQECFKSLGYKSGDFPESEKAAKQTLALPISHEVDRSQQEYVVETVHQFFLGK' A
#
# COMPACT_ATOMS: atom_id res chain seq x y z
N TYR A 1 2.50 3.32 0.44
CA TYR A 1 1.24 3.02 1.14
C TYR A 1 0.58 4.35 1.50
N TYR A 2 -0.41 4.77 0.73
CA TYR A 2 -1.20 5.96 1.02
C TYR A 2 -2.66 5.60 0.76
N PRO A 3 -3.54 5.70 1.76
CA PRO A 3 -4.91 5.19 1.63
C PRO A 3 -5.79 6.04 0.71
N ILE A 4 -5.36 7.28 0.42
CA ILE A 4 -6.09 8.23 -0.42
C ILE A 4 -5.12 8.79 -1.47
N PRO A 5 -5.38 8.58 -2.78
CA PRO A 5 -4.56 9.16 -3.83
C PRO A 5 -4.69 10.68 -3.82
N LEU A 6 -3.64 11.38 -4.26
CA LEU A 6 -3.52 12.85 -4.11
C LEU A 6 -4.74 13.61 -4.62
N HIS A 7 -5.29 13.22 -5.78
CA HIS A 7 -6.43 13.91 -6.40
C HIS A 7 -7.73 13.82 -5.60
N LEU A 8 -7.82 12.93 -4.61
CA LEU A 8 -8.97 12.79 -3.72
C LEU A 8 -8.72 13.35 -2.31
N GLN A 9 -7.52 13.89 -2.02
CA GLN A 9 -7.26 14.51 -0.73
C GLN A 9 -7.89 15.91 -0.67
N GLU A 10 -8.43 16.30 0.49
CA GLU A 10 -9.17 17.57 0.66
C GLU A 10 -8.32 18.80 0.28
N CYS A 11 -7.01 18.76 0.54
CA CYS A 11 -6.10 19.86 0.19
C CYS A 11 -5.97 20.11 -1.33
N PHE A 12 -6.35 19.15 -2.17
CA PHE A 12 -6.30 19.24 -3.63
C PHE A 12 -7.68 19.42 -4.29
N LYS A 13 -8.74 19.60 -3.49
CA LYS A 13 -10.11 19.75 -3.99
C LYS A 13 -10.30 20.89 -5.00
N SER A 14 -9.52 21.96 -4.86
CA SER A 14 -9.53 23.11 -5.79
C SER A 14 -9.11 22.75 -7.22
N LEU A 15 -8.45 21.61 -7.43
CA LEU A 15 -8.07 21.12 -8.77
C LEU A 15 -9.23 20.45 -9.52
N GLY A 16 -10.36 20.16 -8.86
CA GLY A 16 -11.59 19.71 -9.51
C GLY A 16 -11.61 18.25 -9.99
N TYR A 17 -10.61 17.45 -9.62
CA TYR A 17 -10.57 16.02 -9.95
C TYR A 17 -11.56 15.19 -9.11
N LYS A 18 -11.96 14.04 -9.64
CA LYS A 18 -12.90 13.10 -9.02
C LYS A 18 -12.44 11.65 -9.19
N SER A 19 -13.11 10.74 -8.48
CA SER A 19 -12.86 9.30 -8.64
C SER A 19 -13.11 8.87 -10.09
N GLY A 20 -12.21 8.05 -10.61
CA GLY A 20 -12.18 7.60 -12.00
C GLY A 20 -11.26 8.43 -12.90
N ASP A 21 -10.86 9.65 -12.51
CA ASP A 21 -9.94 10.45 -13.33
C ASP A 21 -8.51 9.85 -13.31
N PHE A 22 -8.14 9.12 -12.24
CA PHE A 22 -6.84 8.44 -12.11
C PHE A 22 -6.99 7.00 -11.58
N PRO A 23 -7.44 6.06 -12.43
CA PRO A 23 -7.81 4.70 -11.99
C PRO A 23 -6.64 3.91 -11.40
N GLU A 24 -5.44 4.04 -11.97
CA GLU A 24 -4.26 3.32 -11.45
C GLU A 24 -3.80 3.86 -10.09
N SER A 25 -3.90 5.17 -9.86
CA SER A 25 -3.61 5.77 -8.55
C SER A 25 -4.60 5.29 -7.48
N GLU A 26 -5.90 5.21 -7.82
CA GLU A 26 -6.94 4.70 -6.92
C GLU A 26 -6.75 3.21 -6.61
N LYS A 27 -6.39 2.43 -7.63
CA LYS A 27 -6.07 1.00 -7.47
C LYS A 27 -4.85 0.81 -6.57
N ALA A 28 -3.78 1.58 -6.80
CA ALA A 28 -2.57 1.52 -5.96
C ALA A 28 -2.87 1.88 -4.50
N ALA A 29 -3.67 2.92 -4.25
CA ALA A 29 -4.08 3.31 -2.90
C ALA A 29 -4.87 2.19 -2.17
N LYS A 30 -5.69 1.43 -2.90
CA LYS A 30 -6.51 0.34 -2.35
C LYS A 30 -5.77 -0.98 -2.15
N GLN A 31 -4.72 -1.24 -2.93
CA GLN A 31 -4.12 -2.58 -3.04
C GLN A 31 -2.68 -2.66 -2.55
N THR A 32 -1.99 -1.53 -2.38
CA THR A 32 -0.60 -1.55 -1.90
C THR A 32 -0.54 -1.68 -0.38
N LEU A 33 0.49 -2.36 0.10
CA LEU A 33 0.91 -2.44 1.50
C LEU A 33 2.41 -2.19 1.56
N ALA A 34 2.90 -1.63 2.67
CA ALA A 34 4.34 -1.51 2.91
C ALA A 34 4.80 -2.63 3.86
N LEU A 35 5.82 -3.39 3.45
CA LEU A 35 6.45 -4.39 4.30
C LEU A 35 7.63 -3.78 5.07
N PRO A 36 8.01 -4.33 6.24
CA PRO A 36 9.20 -3.87 6.97
C PRO A 36 10.47 -4.01 6.13
N ILE A 37 11.09 -2.88 5.81
CA ILE A 37 12.37 -2.80 5.09
C ILE A 37 13.17 -1.63 5.70
N SER A 38 14.22 -1.96 6.45
CA SER A 38 15.19 -0.99 6.97
C SER A 38 16.51 -1.71 7.31
N HIS A 39 17.55 -0.96 7.66
CA HIS A 39 18.82 -1.53 8.13
C HIS A 39 18.70 -2.23 9.50
N GLU A 40 17.59 -2.04 10.21
CA GLU A 40 17.31 -2.65 11.51
C GLU A 40 16.61 -3.99 11.37
N VAL A 41 16.09 -4.31 10.17
CA VAL A 41 15.40 -5.57 9.91
C VAL A 41 16.42 -6.67 9.62
N ASP A 42 16.64 -7.55 10.59
CA ASP A 42 17.53 -8.68 10.44
C ASP A 42 16.91 -9.82 9.60
N ARG A 43 17.75 -10.80 9.27
CA ARG A 43 17.35 -11.93 8.42
C ARG A 43 16.20 -12.76 9.00
N SER A 44 16.18 -12.97 10.32
CA SER A 44 15.13 -13.76 10.97
C SER A 44 13.77 -13.05 10.90
N GLN A 45 13.78 -11.71 11.03
CA GLN A 45 12.59 -10.88 10.86
C GLN A 45 12.11 -10.87 9.40
N GLN A 46 13.03 -10.83 8.42
CA GLN A 46 12.69 -10.96 7.00
C GLN A 46 12.04 -12.31 6.71
N GLU A 47 12.63 -13.40 7.19
CA GLU A 47 12.09 -14.76 7.03
C GLU A 47 10.69 -14.89 7.66
N TYR A 48 10.48 -14.28 8.83
CA TYR A 48 9.15 -14.22 9.46
C TYR A 48 8.11 -13.49 8.60
N VAL A 49 8.46 -12.33 8.02
CA VAL A 49 7.55 -11.58 7.14
C VAL A 49 7.22 -12.40 5.90
N VAL A 50 8.22 -13.00 5.25
CA VAL A 50 8.03 -13.83 4.05
C VAL A 50 7.11 -15.01 4.36
N GLU A 51 7.37 -15.74 5.45
CA GLU A 51 6.57 -16.90 5.83
C GLU A 51 5.13 -16.49 6.16
N THR A 52 4.95 -15.38 6.89
CA THR A 52 3.60 -14.89 7.24
C THR A 52 2.79 -14.54 6.00
N VAL A 53 3.40 -13.84 5.02
CA VAL A 53 2.74 -13.51 3.76
C VAL A 53 2.43 -14.79 2.97
N HIS A 54 3.34 -15.75 2.94
CA HIS A 54 3.14 -17.04 2.27
C HIS A 54 1.98 -17.84 2.89
N GLN A 55 1.91 -17.96 4.21
CA GLN A 55 0.82 -18.64 4.92
C GLN A 55 -0.54 -17.98 4.66
N PHE A 56 -0.59 -16.64 4.66
CA PHE A 56 -1.79 -15.89 4.32
C PHE A 56 -2.34 -16.28 2.93
N PHE A 57 -1.48 -16.42 1.92
CA PHE A 57 -1.89 -16.85 0.58
C PHE A 57 -2.25 -18.34 0.48
N LEU A 58 -1.79 -19.16 1.43
CA LEU A 58 -2.20 -20.56 1.55
C LEU A 58 -3.49 -20.75 2.37
N GLY A 59 -4.05 -19.67 2.95
CA GLY A 59 -5.25 -19.73 3.80
C GLY A 59 -5.03 -20.46 5.12
N LYS A 60 -3.79 -20.44 5.63
CA LYS A 60 -3.39 -21.05 6.89
C LYS A 60 -3.30 -20.03 8.01
#